data_AF-A0A7V6E8F4-F1
#
_entry.id   AF-A0A7V6E8F4-F1
#
_cell.length_a   1.000
_cell.length_b   1.000
_cell.length_c   1.000
_cell.angle_alpha   90.00
_cell.angle_beta   90.00
_cell.angle_gamma   90.00
#
_symmetry.space_group_name_H-M   'P 1'
#
loop_
_entity.id
_entity.type
_entity.pdbx_description
1 polymer ?
#
loop_
_entity_poly.entity_id
_entity_poly.type
_entity_poly.pdbx_seq_one_letter_code
_entity_poly.pdbx_strand_id
1 'polypeptide(L)'
;MNGADNTKDFTEFALDTPLSPGVYVLEASAGTGKTYQITSLFLRLVGEKDIEVEKILAMTFTVAATAEMKDRVRKRLQKTVSMLTDASAGMVPPPDVDDELLRV
;
A
#
# COMPACT_ATOMS: atom_id res chain seq x y z
N MET A 1 -30.72 27.10 7.39
CA MET A 1 -29.34 27.10 6.86
C MET A 1 -28.53 26.18 7.74
N ASN A 2 -28.16 25.00 7.25
CA ASN A 2 -27.16 24.13 7.88
C ASN A 2 -26.42 23.43 6.73
N GLY A 3 -25.41 24.11 6.19
CA GLY A 3 -24.42 23.47 5.33
C GLY A 3 -23.40 22.83 6.27
N ALA A 4 -23.54 21.53 6.52
CA ALA A 4 -22.46 20.79 7.14
C ALA A 4 -21.25 20.85 6.19
N ASP A 5 -20.20 21.51 6.65
CA ASP A 5 -18.87 21.54 6.02
C ASP A 5 -18.31 20.10 6.05
N ASN A 6 -18.67 19.29 5.06
CA ASN A 6 -18.26 17.89 4.90
C ASN A 6 -16.79 17.72 4.51
N THR A 7 -15.99 18.79 4.55
CA THR A 7 -14.68 18.88 3.92
C THR A 7 -13.50 18.62 4.88
N LYS A 8 -13.73 18.21 6.13
CA LYS A 8 -12.69 18.29 7.19
C LYS A 8 -12.25 17.02 7.91
N ASP A 9 -12.78 15.84 7.62
CA ASP A 9 -12.41 14.61 8.36
C ASP A 9 -11.62 13.59 7.52
N PHE A 10 -10.67 14.04 6.71
CA PHE A 10 -9.78 13.16 5.95
C PHE A 10 -8.34 13.39 6.34
N THR A 11 -7.60 12.29 6.53
CA THR A 11 -6.14 12.34 6.72
C THR A 11 -5.46 12.09 5.39
N GLU A 12 -4.48 12.91 5.00
CA GLU A 12 -3.69 12.64 3.80
C GLU A 12 -2.83 11.38 4.02
N PHE A 13 -2.77 10.50 3.02
CA PHE A 13 -1.94 9.30 3.07
C PHE A 13 -0.58 9.54 2.43
N ALA A 14 0.48 9.26 3.18
CA ALA A 14 1.83 9.03 2.72
C ALA A 14 2.36 7.67 3.23
N LEU A 15 3.47 7.19 2.65
CA LEU A 15 4.02 5.86 2.96
C LEU A 15 4.43 5.69 4.42
N ASP A 16 4.85 6.76 5.07
CA ASP A 16 5.27 6.82 6.48
C ASP A 16 4.12 7.22 7.43
N THR A 17 2.93 7.53 6.90
CA THR A 17 1.78 7.91 7.72
C THR A 17 1.44 6.76 8.68
N PRO A 18 1.35 7.01 10.00
CA PRO A 18 0.91 6.01 10.96
C PRO A 18 -0.49 5.50 10.62
N LEU A 19 -0.64 4.17 10.56
CA LEU A 19 -1.93 3.54 10.26
C LEU A 19 -2.76 3.44 11.54
N SER A 20 -3.87 4.18 11.57
CA SER A 20 -4.95 4.08 12.55
C SER A 20 -6.30 3.95 11.84
N PRO A 21 -7.35 3.41 12.47
CA PRO A 21 -8.69 3.42 11.86
C PRO A 21 -9.13 4.84 11.50
N GLY A 22 -9.68 5.02 10.31
CA GLY A 22 -10.11 6.33 9.83
C GLY A 22 -10.25 6.35 8.31
N VAL A 23 -10.54 7.52 7.76
CA VAL A 23 -10.58 7.73 6.31
C VAL A 23 -9.34 8.50 5.89
N TYR A 24 -8.61 7.88 4.97
CA TYR A 24 -7.45 8.49 4.36
C TYR A 24 -7.74 8.87 2.92
N VAL A 25 -7.21 10.02 2.51
CA VAL A 25 -7.24 10.47 1.13
C VAL A 25 -5.84 10.40 0.57
N LEU A 26 -5.73 9.74 -0.57
CA LEU A 26 -4.51 9.68 -1.35
C LEU A 26 -4.70 10.64 -2.53
N GLU A 27 -4.23 11.87 -2.35
CA GLU A 27 -4.07 12.76 -3.48
C GLU A 27 -3.05 12.15 -4.43
N ALA A 28 -3.39 12.13 -5.71
CA ALA A 28 -2.33 12.00 -6.68
C ALA A 28 -2.74 12.60 -8.01
N SER A 29 -1.81 13.31 -8.60
CA SER A 29 -1.87 13.74 -9.99
C SER A 29 -1.51 12.56 -10.91
N ALA A 30 -1.63 12.77 -12.22
CA ALA A 30 -1.18 11.77 -13.19
C ALA A 30 0.32 11.52 -13.02
N GLY A 31 0.73 10.25 -12.99
CA GLY A 31 2.14 9.85 -12.93
C GLY A 31 2.79 9.82 -11.54
N THR A 32 2.11 10.17 -10.45
CA THR A 32 2.72 10.25 -9.10
C THR A 32 2.63 8.97 -8.27
N GLY A 33 2.63 7.81 -8.93
CA GLY A 33 2.74 6.53 -8.20
C GLY A 33 1.52 6.12 -7.38
N LYS A 34 0.29 6.56 -7.73
CA LYS A 34 -0.99 6.10 -7.10
C LYS A 34 -1.02 4.61 -6.80
N THR A 35 -0.73 3.83 -7.83
CA THR A 35 -0.78 2.38 -7.76
C THR A 35 0.27 1.85 -6.79
N TYR A 36 1.48 2.43 -6.79
CA TYR A 36 2.53 2.09 -5.85
C TYR A 36 2.09 2.36 -4.41
N GLN A 37 1.52 3.53 -4.14
CA GLN A 37 1.03 3.90 -2.81
C GLN A 37 -0.12 2.99 -2.33
N ILE A 38 -1.11 2.68 -3.18
CA ILE A 38 -2.20 1.75 -2.81
C ILE A 38 -1.65 0.35 -2.51
N THR A 39 -0.75 -0.16 -3.36
CA THR A 39 -0.15 -1.49 -3.12
C THR A 39 0.75 -1.51 -1.88
N SER A 40 1.35 -0.37 -1.54
CA SER A 40 2.13 -0.17 -0.32
C SER A 40 1.24 -0.15 0.91
N LEU A 41 0.11 0.58 0.89
CA LEU A 41 -0.89 0.52 1.96
C LEU A 41 -1.36 -0.92 2.20
N PHE A 42 -1.66 -1.67 1.12
CA PHE A 42 -2.03 -3.08 1.23
C PHE A 42 -0.95 -3.89 1.95
N LEU A 43 0.32 -3.74 1.53
CA LEU A 43 1.44 -4.43 2.15
C LEU A 43 1.57 -4.09 3.64
N ARG A 44 1.45 -2.81 4.00
CA ARG A 44 1.54 -2.34 5.39
C ARG A 44 0.38 -2.85 6.24
N LEU A 45 -0.85 -2.92 5.71
CA LEU A 45 -1.98 -3.51 6.43
C LEU A 45 -1.75 -5.00 6.75
N VAL A 46 -1.16 -5.75 5.82
CA VAL A 46 -0.83 -7.16 6.05
C VAL A 46 0.37 -7.29 7.00
N GLY A 47 1.47 -6.60 6.73
CA GLY A 47 2.75 -6.79 7.43
C GLY A 47 2.88 -6.05 8.77
N GLU A 48 2.34 -4.83 8.89
CA GLU A 48 2.43 -4.02 10.11
C GLU A 48 1.22 -4.20 11.03
N LYS A 49 0.05 -4.49 10.47
CA LYS A 49 -1.22 -4.57 11.21
C LYS A 49 -1.82 -5.98 11.30
N ASP A 50 -1.16 -6.97 10.71
CA ASP A 50 -1.58 -8.38 10.74
C ASP A 50 -3.03 -8.58 10.24
N ILE A 51 -3.43 -7.79 9.25
CA ILE A 51 -4.76 -7.91 8.63
C ILE A 51 -4.72 -8.98 7.56
N GLU A 52 -5.53 -10.02 7.72
CA GLU A 52 -5.70 -11.06 6.71
C GLU A 52 -6.16 -10.48 5.37
N VAL A 53 -5.58 -10.97 4.27
CA VAL A 53 -5.86 -10.51 2.90
C VAL A 53 -7.36 -10.51 2.57
N GLU A 54 -8.10 -11.50 3.06
CA GLU A 54 -9.54 -11.65 2.83
C GLU A 54 -10.40 -10.57 3.53
N LYS A 55 -9.83 -9.85 4.51
CA LYS A 55 -10.46 -8.72 5.20
C LYS A 55 -10.18 -7.38 4.51
N ILE A 56 -9.39 -7.36 3.42
CA ILE A 56 -9.04 -6.14 2.70
C ILE A 56 -9.80 -6.07 1.37
N LEU A 57 -10.70 -5.10 1.25
CA LEU A 57 -11.40 -4.80 0.00
C LEU A 57 -10.73 -3.64 -0.74
N ALA A 58 -10.25 -3.90 -1.95
CA ALA A 58 -9.81 -2.88 -2.90
C ALA A 58 -10.73 -2.86 -4.12
N MET A 59 -11.10 -1.67 -4.60
CA MET A 59 -12.01 -1.49 -5.73
C MET A 59 -11.44 -0.48 -6.74
N THR A 60 -11.77 -0.67 -8.01
CA THR A 60 -11.39 0.23 -9.11
C THR A 60 -12.55 0.40 -10.09
N PHE A 61 -12.44 1.38 -11.00
CA PHE A 61 -13.49 1.67 -11.98
C PHE A 61 -13.63 0.62 -13.09
N THR A 62 -12.59 -0.15 -13.39
CA THR A 62 -12.59 -1.08 -14.52
C THR A 62 -12.11 -2.47 -14.12
N VAL A 63 -12.60 -3.50 -14.80
CA VAL A 63 -12.16 -4.88 -14.57
C VAL A 63 -10.65 -5.02 -14.83
N ALA A 64 -10.14 -4.36 -15.87
CA ALA A 64 -8.71 -4.36 -16.20
C ALA A 64 -7.86 -3.76 -15.06
N ALA A 65 -8.26 -2.59 -14.52
CA ALA A 65 -7.55 -1.96 -13.41
C ALA A 65 -7.59 -2.81 -12.13
N THR A 66 -8.70 -3.51 -11.87
CA THR A 66 -8.80 -4.46 -10.76
C THR A 66 -7.83 -5.64 -10.95
N ALA A 67 -7.76 -6.21 -12.16
CA ALA A 67 -6.83 -7.30 -12.46
C ALA A 67 -5.36 -6.87 -12.32
N GLU A 68 -5.01 -5.69 -12.82
CA GLU A 68 -3.68 -5.10 -12.64
C GLU A 68 -3.34 -4.83 -11.18
N MET A 69 -4.26 -4.26 -10.41
CA MET A 69 -4.06 -4.02 -8.97
C MET A 69 -3.81 -5.33 -8.22
N LYS A 70 -4.61 -6.36 -8.50
CA LYS A 70 -4.44 -7.70 -7.91
C LYS A 70 -3.05 -8.29 -8.22
N ASP A 71 -2.61 -8.24 -9.48
CA ASP A 71 -1.30 -8.74 -9.88
C ASP A 71 -0.17 -7.99 -9.19
N ARG A 72 -0.26 -6.64 -9.10
CA ARG A 72 0.74 -5.81 -8.43
C ARG A 72 0.82 -6.08 -6.93
N VAL A 73 -0.31 -6.17 -6.23
CA VAL A 73 -0.34 -6.53 -4.80
C VAL A 73 0.32 -7.89 -4.58
N ARG A 74 -0.04 -8.89 -5.39
CA ARG A 74 0.52 -10.25 -5.26
C ARG A 74 2.04 -10.25 -5.47
N LYS A 75 2.52 -9.62 -6.54
CA LYS A 75 3.96 -9.53 -6.84
C LYS A 75 4.73 -8.83 -5.72
N ARG A 76 4.16 -7.75 -5.16
CA ARG A 76 4.79 -6.99 -4.07
C ARG A 76 4.87 -7.78 -2.76
N LEU A 77 3.80 -8.50 -2.40
CA LEU A 77 3.81 -9.43 -1.26
C LEU A 77 4.87 -10.52 -1.44
N GLN A 78 4.92 -11.16 -2.61
CA GLN A 78 5.90 -12.20 -2.91
C GLN A 78 7.35 -11.67 -2.84
N LYS A 79 7.61 -10.50 -3.42
CA LYS A 79 8.92 -9.83 -3.34
C LYS A 79 9.31 -9.57 -1.87
N THR A 80 8.37 -9.06 -1.08
CA THR A 80 8.60 -8.76 0.34
C THR A 80 8.95 -10.02 1.13
N VAL A 81 8.19 -11.11 0.94
CA VAL A 81 8.47 -12.39 1.60
C VAL A 81 9.86 -12.93 1.22
N SER A 82 10.21 -12.88 -0.08
CA SER A 82 11.54 -13.30 -0.54
C SER A 82 12.64 -12.50 0.17
N MET A 83 12.52 -11.18 0.18
CA MET A 83 13.51 -10.30 0.81
C MET A 83 13.64 -10.52 2.32
N LEU A 84 12.52 -10.68 3.03
CA LEU A 84 12.54 -10.97 4.47
C LEU A 84 13.17 -12.34 4.76
N THR A 85 12.90 -13.33 3.90
CA THR A 85 13.51 -14.67 4.01
C THR A 85 15.02 -14.58 3.81
N ASP A 86 15.47 -13.91 2.75
CA ASP A 86 16.90 -13.70 2.44
C ASP A 86 17.61 -12.95 3.58
N ALA A 87 17.01 -11.87 4.07
CA ALA A 87 17.55 -11.09 5.18
C ALA A 87 17.67 -11.92 6.47
N SER A 88 16.64 -12.73 6.78
CA SER A 88 16.67 -13.63 7.94
C SER A 88 17.73 -14.74 7.82
N ALA A 89 18.12 -15.10 6.60
CA ALA A 89 19.20 -16.04 6.30
C ALA A 89 20.59 -15.38 6.26
N GLY A 90 20.68 -14.07 6.54
CA GLY A 90 21.93 -13.31 6.46
C GLY A 90 22.41 -13.04 5.04
N MET A 91 21.56 -13.25 4.03
CA MET A 91 21.85 -12.86 2.65
C MET A 91 21.63 -11.36 2.49
N VAL A 92 22.54 -10.71 1.78
CA VAL A 92 22.39 -9.29 1.44
C VAL A 92 21.36 -9.20 0.31
N PRO A 93 20.24 -8.46 0.51
CA PRO A 93 19.28 -8.26 -0.56
C PRO A 93 19.94 -7.58 -1.77
N PRO A 94 19.40 -7.77 -2.99
CA PRO A 94 19.96 -7.17 -4.19
C PRO A 94 20.17 -5.65 -4.02
N PRO A 95 21.29 -5.08 -4.48
CA PRO A 95 21.58 -3.66 -4.30
C PRO A 95 20.61 -2.73 -5.06
N ASP A 96 19.80 -3.28 -5.97
CA ASP A 96 18.84 -2.59 -6.83
C ASP A 96 17.39 -2.70 -6.35
N VAL A 97 17.14 -2.97 -5.06
CA VAL A 97 15.79 -2.88 -4.51
C VAL A 97 15.32 -1.42 -4.49
N ASP A 98 14.63 -1.02 -5.55
CA ASP A 98 13.94 0.26 -5.65
C ASP A 98 12.55 0.16 -4.97
N ASP A 99 12.55 -0.07 -3.66
CA ASP A 99 11.35 -0.20 -2.84
C ASP A 99 11.57 0.46 -1.48
N GLU A 100 10.97 1.64 -1.30
CA GLU A 100 11.18 2.48 -0.11
C GLU A 100 10.75 1.80 1.19
N LEU A 101 9.75 0.92 1.13
CA LEU A 101 9.29 0.16 2.30
C LEU A 101 10.22 -1.00 2.68
N LEU A 102 11.10 -1.44 1.77
CA LEU A 102 11.93 -2.63 1.96
C LEU A 102 13.43 -2.28 2.11
N ARG A 103 13.77 -1.00 2.27
CA ARG A 103 15.11 -0.56 2.63
C ARG A 103 15.33 -0.86 4.12
N VAL A 104 15.95 -2.01 4.40
CA VAL A 104 16.46 -2.40 5.73
C VAL A 104 17.87 -1.86 5.95
#